data_AF-A0A2E0NDN5-F1
#
_entry.id   AF-A0A2E0NDN5-F1
#
_cell.length_a   1.000
_cell.length_b   1.000
_cell.length_c   1.000
_cell.angle_alpha   90.00
_cell.angle_beta   90.00
_cell.angle_gamma   90.00
#
_symmetry.space_group_name_H-M   'P 1'
#
loop_
_entity.id
_entity.type
_entity.pdbx_description
1 polymer ?
#
loop_
_entity_poly.entity_id
_entity_poly.type
_entity_poly.pdbx_seq_one_letter_code
_entity_poly.pdbx_strand_id
1 'polypeptide(L)'
;MSNPEVFILHCSVNASVRQSVQIAFEDYKLPPSVIDTLKRANALSIRPNLSSALKTYLDELRLLQKYLYRDCTISHGDVHFLHPDYFEDAMHRIDEIRAKAADFNSSLKELWSEEFGKWQATIDDFFSPLFQDQQELAMVREAYMKIFPTAKEFSSPINVCVVGPYPASLERVDDPNDLASQMQEQAAINTSEVLKAAQDGALDSSLAKVAELLDDLDVRPASKVGERVLSNNPKRRGTWQYIHSHLQLASKHCPSLNGITSLLQDLIRVGETMRDAPKGIERINAFRRYSEIRQEIRDEATAIVKGKDSSKGFEALQMSLTLSNSYETLLQTISNCKSLDDLQALETEIEAQTGVYKHRAKHLSQVFGKTKELLVGASFMDSIAEELKETKVKSTEDCDF
;
A
#
# COMPACT_ATOMS: atom_id res chain seq x y z
N MET A 1 7.97 34.38 10.65
CA MET A 1 7.40 33.23 9.91
C MET A 1 6.63 32.43 10.93
N SER A 2 5.32 32.25 10.77
CA SER A 2 4.52 31.42 11.69
C SER A 2 5.08 30.00 11.66
N ASN A 3 5.40 29.44 12.83
CA ASN A 3 5.77 28.03 12.91
C ASN A 3 4.64 27.19 12.29
N PRO A 4 4.95 26.18 11.45
CA PRO A 4 3.92 25.30 10.94
C PRO A 4 3.25 24.63 12.14
N GLU A 5 1.94 24.85 12.30
CA GLU A 5 1.17 24.16 13.32
C GLU A 5 1.10 22.69 12.93
N VAL A 6 1.92 21.88 13.59
CA VAL A 6 1.96 20.43 13.40
C VAL A 6 1.55 19.77 14.71
N PHE A 7 0.75 18.72 14.61
CA PHE A 7 0.26 18.00 15.77
C PHE A 7 0.79 16.58 15.81
N ILE A 8 1.10 16.06 16.99
CA ILE A 8 1.47 14.65 17.16
C ILE A 8 0.21 13.84 17.45
N LEU A 9 -0.01 12.78 16.67
CA LEU A 9 -1.10 11.85 16.84
C LEU A 9 -0.56 10.44 17.08
N HIS A 10 -1.03 9.79 18.14
CA HIS A 10 -0.75 8.38 18.37
C HIS A 10 -2.04 7.64 18.72
N CYS A 11 -2.40 6.66 17.91
CA CYS A 11 -3.48 5.72 18.11
C CYS A 11 -2.89 4.31 18.24
N SER A 12 -3.22 3.57 19.29
CA SER A 12 -2.79 2.18 19.50
C SER A 12 -3.99 1.26 19.66
N VAL A 13 -3.91 0.08 19.04
CA VAL A 13 -4.91 -0.99 19.12
C VAL A 13 -4.26 -2.20 19.79
N ASN A 14 -4.69 -2.50 21.01
CA ASN A 14 -4.09 -3.52 21.86
C ASN A 14 -5.14 -4.51 22.37
N ALA A 15 -4.68 -5.68 22.79
CA ALA A 15 -5.50 -6.65 23.50
C ALA A 15 -5.02 -6.84 24.95
N SER A 16 -5.93 -6.88 25.91
CA SER A 16 -5.64 -7.17 27.32
C SER A 16 -5.51 -8.67 27.63
N VAL A 17 -5.80 -9.52 26.65
CA VAL A 17 -5.84 -10.99 26.77
C VAL A 17 -4.92 -11.65 25.76
N ARG A 18 -4.36 -12.80 26.12
CA ARG A 18 -3.40 -13.53 25.26
C ARG A 18 -4.09 -14.13 24.03
N GLN A 19 -3.49 -13.97 22.87
CA GLN A 19 -4.00 -14.45 21.57
C GLN A 19 -3.75 -15.94 21.31
N SER A 20 -2.89 -16.59 22.09
CA SER A 20 -2.57 -18.00 21.91
C SER A 20 -2.19 -18.64 23.23
N VAL A 21 -2.81 -19.77 23.54
CA VAL A 21 -2.32 -20.68 24.57
C VAL A 21 -2.18 -22.04 23.89
N GLN A 22 -0.98 -22.39 23.46
CA GLN A 22 -0.62 -23.80 23.43
C GLN A 22 -0.31 -24.13 24.89
N ILE A 23 -1.25 -24.78 25.56
CA ILE A 23 -1.08 -25.16 26.96
C ILE A 23 -0.39 -26.53 26.95
N ALA A 24 0.81 -26.61 27.51
CA ALA A 24 1.48 -27.89 27.76
C ALA A 24 0.97 -28.50 29.07
N PHE A 25 1.06 -29.83 29.22
CA PHE A 25 0.66 -30.49 30.48
C PHE A 25 1.42 -29.98 31.71
N GLU A 26 2.64 -29.48 31.49
CA GLU A 26 3.51 -28.90 32.52
C GLU A 26 2.97 -27.56 33.05
N ASP A 27 2.15 -26.84 32.27
CA ASP A 27 1.57 -25.55 32.66
C ASP A 27 0.45 -25.69 33.71
N TYR A 28 -0.15 -26.88 33.84
CA TYR A 28 -1.26 -27.16 34.76
C TYR A 28 -0.80 -27.35 36.22
N LYS A 29 0.51 -27.52 36.47
CA LYS A 29 1.10 -27.80 37.80
C LYS A 29 0.38 -28.94 38.56
N LEU A 30 -0.06 -29.96 37.83
CA LEU A 30 -0.75 -31.12 38.38
C LEU A 30 0.23 -32.18 38.91
N PRO A 31 -0.19 -33.06 39.85
CA PRO A 31 0.63 -34.18 40.29
C PRO A 31 1.03 -35.12 39.13
N PRO A 32 2.20 -35.77 39.18
CA PRO A 32 2.64 -36.68 38.11
C PRO A 32 1.66 -37.80 37.79
N SER A 33 0.98 -38.37 38.80
CA SER A 33 -0.05 -39.40 38.63
C SER A 33 -1.21 -38.93 37.75
N VAL A 34 -1.65 -37.69 37.96
CA VAL A 34 -2.73 -37.05 37.21
C VAL A 34 -2.28 -36.73 35.78
N ILE A 35 -1.06 -36.23 35.61
CA ILE A 35 -0.48 -35.94 34.30
C ILE A 35 -0.35 -37.22 33.46
N ASP A 36 0.07 -38.34 34.05
CA ASP A 36 0.19 -39.61 33.35
C ASP A 36 -1.16 -40.15 32.88
N THR A 37 -2.22 -40.00 33.68
CA THR A 37 -3.60 -40.34 33.29
C THR A 37 -4.08 -39.49 32.11
N LEU A 38 -3.81 -38.18 32.14
CA LEU A 38 -4.15 -37.26 31.05
C LEU A 38 -3.38 -37.57 29.75
N LYS A 39 -2.09 -37.91 29.86
CA LYS A 39 -1.25 -38.31 28.72
C LYS A 39 -1.73 -39.61 28.08
N ARG A 40 -2.10 -40.62 28.88
CA ARG A 40 -2.65 -41.89 28.38
C ARG A 40 -3.97 -41.72 27.65
N ALA A 41 -4.77 -40.73 28.07
CA ALA A 41 -6.06 -40.41 27.46
C ALA A 41 -5.97 -39.50 26.21
N ASN A 42 -4.76 -39.09 25.79
CA ASN A 42 -4.56 -38.09 24.73
C ASN A 42 -5.41 -36.81 24.94
N ALA A 43 -5.51 -36.34 26.19
CA ALA A 43 -6.26 -35.12 26.50
C ALA A 43 -5.74 -33.94 25.63
N LEU A 44 -6.63 -33.36 24.83
CA LEU A 44 -6.29 -32.42 23.76
C LEU A 44 -5.93 -31.02 24.28
N SER A 45 -4.91 -30.42 23.67
CA SER A 45 -4.72 -28.96 23.66
C SER A 45 -5.74 -28.37 22.68
N ILE A 46 -6.82 -27.77 23.19
CA ILE A 46 -7.86 -27.17 22.34
C ILE A 46 -7.51 -25.69 22.09
N ARG A 47 -7.50 -25.28 20.82
CA ARG A 47 -7.44 -23.86 20.44
C ARG A 47 -8.86 -23.28 20.54
N PRO A 48 -9.12 -22.28 21.41
CA PRO A 48 -10.42 -21.62 21.47
C PRO A 48 -10.71 -20.88 20.15
N ASN A 49 -11.95 -20.92 19.66
CA ASN A 49 -12.35 -20.12 18.50
C ASN A 49 -12.27 -18.62 18.84
N LEU A 50 -12.42 -18.28 20.12
CA LEU A 50 -12.29 -16.96 20.71
C LEU A 50 -10.95 -16.30 20.40
N SER A 51 -9.85 -17.07 20.45
CA SER A 51 -8.51 -16.58 20.11
C SER A 51 -8.36 -16.25 18.63
N SER A 52 -9.00 -17.03 17.75
CA SER A 52 -9.02 -16.80 16.31
C SER A 52 -9.84 -15.56 15.94
N ALA A 53 -11.03 -15.42 16.57
CA ALA A 53 -11.89 -14.25 16.41
C ALA A 53 -11.19 -12.98 16.87
N LEU A 54 -10.59 -13.00 18.06
CA LEU A 54 -9.82 -11.86 18.59
C LEU A 54 -8.69 -11.44 17.65
N LYS A 55 -7.92 -12.39 17.12
CA LYS A 55 -6.86 -12.10 16.15
C LYS A 55 -7.42 -11.43 14.89
N THR A 56 -8.50 -11.97 14.34
CA THR A 56 -9.15 -11.45 13.13
C THR A 56 -9.63 -10.00 13.34
N TYR A 57 -10.29 -9.73 14.46
CA TYR A 57 -10.78 -8.40 14.82
C TYR A 57 -9.64 -7.40 15.02
N LEU A 58 -8.54 -7.81 15.65
CA LEU A 58 -7.37 -6.95 15.82
C LEU A 58 -6.68 -6.64 14.49
N ASP A 59 -6.58 -7.61 13.58
CA ASP A 59 -6.00 -7.39 12.26
C ASP A 59 -6.84 -6.40 11.44
N GLU A 60 -8.17 -6.46 11.57
CA GLU A 60 -9.08 -5.50 10.93
C GLU A 60 -8.98 -4.09 11.52
N LEU A 61 -8.88 -3.94 12.85
CA LEU A 61 -8.67 -2.64 13.50
C LEU A 61 -7.29 -2.05 13.18
N ARG A 62 -6.24 -2.88 13.11
CA ARG A 62 -4.89 -2.45 12.69
C ARG A 62 -4.87 -1.98 11.24
N LEU A 63 -5.70 -2.56 10.38
CA LEU A 63 -5.86 -2.06 9.02
C LEU A 63 -6.46 -0.65 9.00
N LEU A 64 -7.49 -0.40 9.82
CA LEU A 64 -8.07 0.94 9.96
C LEU A 64 -7.07 1.94 10.55
N GLN A 65 -6.33 1.54 11.58
CA GLN A 65 -5.23 2.32 12.16
C GLN A 65 -4.18 2.68 11.10
N LYS A 66 -3.80 1.72 10.24
CA LYS A 66 -2.88 1.98 9.13
C LYS A 66 -3.45 2.99 8.14
N TYR A 67 -4.75 2.97 7.87
CA TYR A 67 -5.39 3.95 7.00
C TYR A 67 -5.45 5.34 7.62
N LEU A 68 -5.72 5.44 8.94
CA LEU A 68 -5.61 6.70 9.68
C LEU A 68 -4.23 7.33 9.47
N TYR A 69 -3.16 6.57 9.74
CA TYR A 69 -1.82 7.13 9.60
C TYR A 69 -1.43 7.43 8.16
N ARG A 70 -1.71 6.51 7.23
CA ARG A 70 -1.36 6.70 5.81
C ARG A 70 -2.08 7.88 5.17
N ASP A 71 -3.34 8.12 5.53
CA ASP A 71 -4.19 9.07 4.82
C ASP A 71 -4.22 10.45 5.52
N CYS A 72 -3.83 10.54 6.79
CA CYS A 72 -3.93 11.79 7.57
C CYS A 72 -2.58 12.29 8.14
N THR A 73 -1.50 11.50 8.11
CA THR A 73 -0.24 11.87 8.76
C THR A 73 1.00 11.61 7.89
N ILE A 74 2.07 12.35 8.14
CA ILE A 74 3.44 11.93 7.78
C ILE A 74 4.12 11.33 9.01
N SER A 75 5.11 10.46 8.83
CA SER A 75 5.72 9.77 9.97
C SER A 75 7.19 9.46 9.78
N HIS A 76 7.91 9.38 10.90
CA HIS A 76 9.24 8.80 10.99
C HIS A 76 9.29 7.89 12.22
N GLY A 77 9.60 6.60 12.01
CA GLY A 77 9.45 5.59 13.05
C GLY A 77 7.99 5.51 13.55
N ASP A 78 7.82 5.56 14.87
CA ASP A 78 6.51 5.49 15.54
C ASP A 78 5.86 6.86 15.80
N VAL A 79 6.48 7.95 15.30
CA VAL A 79 5.98 9.32 15.49
C VAL A 79 5.21 9.74 14.25
N HIS A 80 3.95 10.14 14.44
CA HIS A 80 3.05 10.58 13.37
C HIS A 80 2.67 12.05 13.55
N PHE A 81 2.86 12.83 12.49
CA PHE A 81 2.56 14.25 12.43
C PHE A 81 1.30 14.48 11.59
N LEU A 82 0.30 15.08 12.22
CA LEU A 82 -0.97 15.49 11.66
C LEU A 82 -0.92 16.98 11.29
N HIS A 83 -1.35 17.31 10.08
CA HIS A 83 -1.59 18.69 9.67
C HIS A 83 -3.04 19.11 10.00
N PRO A 84 -3.30 20.38 10.39
CA PRO A 84 -4.62 20.88 10.74
C PRO A 84 -5.71 20.56 9.70
N ASP A 85 -5.40 20.71 8.41
CA ASP A 85 -6.31 20.40 7.29
C ASP A 85 -6.87 18.95 7.30
N TYR A 86 -6.22 18.02 8.00
CA TYR A 86 -6.64 16.62 8.10
C TYR A 86 -7.24 16.27 9.48
N PHE A 87 -7.47 17.26 10.34
CA PHE A 87 -7.96 17.03 11.71
C PHE A 87 -9.33 16.34 11.73
N GLU A 88 -10.31 16.85 10.99
CA GLU A 88 -11.67 16.28 10.97
C GLU A 88 -11.67 14.84 10.45
N ASP A 89 -10.95 14.58 9.36
CA ASP A 89 -10.77 13.25 8.78
C ASP A 89 -10.11 12.28 9.77
N ALA A 90 -9.09 12.73 10.49
CA ALA A 90 -8.41 11.92 11.50
C ALA A 90 -9.34 11.58 12.67
N MET A 91 -10.11 12.55 13.17
CA MET A 91 -11.05 12.34 14.27
C MET A 91 -12.17 11.37 13.87
N HIS A 92 -12.75 11.55 12.67
CA HIS A 92 -13.75 10.65 12.14
C HIS A 92 -13.26 9.20 12.10
N ARG A 93 -12.05 8.97 11.59
CA ARG A 93 -11.45 7.62 11.51
C ARG A 93 -11.14 7.04 12.89
N ILE A 94 -10.74 7.86 13.86
CA ILE A 94 -10.54 7.41 15.24
C ILE A 94 -11.86 6.95 15.85
N ASP A 95 -12.94 7.69 15.60
CA ASP A 95 -14.27 7.33 16.09
C ASP A 95 -14.79 6.05 15.42
N GLU A 96 -14.54 5.86 14.11
CA GLU A 96 -14.80 4.60 13.41
C GLU A 96 -14.04 3.42 14.05
N ILE A 97 -12.74 3.59 14.36
CA ILE A 97 -11.92 2.56 15.01
C ILE A 97 -12.50 2.22 16.39
N ARG A 98 -12.88 3.24 17.18
CA ARG A 98 -13.46 3.06 18.52
C ARG A 98 -14.81 2.35 18.48
N ALA A 99 -15.71 2.79 17.59
CA ALA A 99 -17.02 2.19 17.40
C ALA A 99 -16.88 0.71 17.02
N LYS A 100 -16.02 0.41 16.05
CA LYS A 100 -15.79 -0.96 15.60
C LYS A 100 -15.13 -1.84 16.67
N ALA A 101 -14.25 -1.29 17.49
CA ALA A 101 -13.69 -2.01 18.63
C ALA A 101 -14.76 -2.33 19.69
N ALA A 102 -15.73 -1.43 19.92
CA ALA A 102 -16.85 -1.68 20.82
C ALA A 102 -17.78 -2.78 20.29
N ASP A 103 -18.05 -2.80 18.98
CA ASP A 103 -18.81 -3.86 18.32
C ASP A 103 -18.10 -5.22 18.46
N PHE A 104 -16.79 -5.26 18.18
CA PHE A 104 -15.99 -6.47 18.33
C PHE A 104 -15.90 -6.97 19.77
N ASN A 105 -15.78 -6.07 20.75
CA ASN A 105 -15.84 -6.45 22.16
C ASN A 105 -17.20 -7.05 22.53
N SER A 106 -18.30 -6.52 21.98
CA SER A 106 -19.65 -7.08 22.19
C SER A 106 -19.78 -8.49 21.58
N SER A 107 -19.31 -8.69 20.35
CA SER A 107 -19.29 -10.01 19.71
C SER A 107 -18.39 -11.01 20.45
N LEU A 108 -17.22 -10.60 20.93
CA LEU A 108 -16.32 -11.45 21.72
C LEU A 108 -16.95 -11.86 23.06
N LYS A 109 -17.73 -10.98 23.68
CA LYS A 109 -18.45 -11.28 24.92
C LYS A 109 -19.52 -12.37 24.71
N GLU A 110 -20.28 -12.29 23.61
CA GLU A 110 -21.26 -13.31 23.25
C GLU A 110 -20.58 -14.65 22.95
N LEU A 111 -19.51 -14.62 22.15
CA LEU A 111 -18.73 -15.81 21.81
C LEU A 111 -18.08 -16.46 23.05
N TRP A 112 -17.61 -15.65 24.00
CA TRP A 112 -17.06 -16.14 25.26
C TRP A 112 -18.09 -16.97 26.05
N SER A 113 -19.34 -16.50 26.15
CA SER A 113 -20.39 -17.23 26.89
C SER A 113 -20.69 -18.58 26.26
N GLU A 114 -20.76 -18.64 24.93
CA GLU A 114 -20.99 -19.89 24.20
C GLU A 114 -19.81 -20.86 24.35
N GLU A 115 -18.58 -20.38 24.16
CA GLU A 115 -17.38 -21.21 24.26
C GLU A 115 -17.10 -21.69 25.67
N PHE A 116 -17.31 -20.84 26.68
CA PHE A 116 -17.15 -21.24 28.07
C PHE A 116 -18.12 -22.36 28.46
N GLY A 117 -19.39 -22.28 28.01
CA GLY A 117 -20.37 -23.35 28.23
C GLY A 117 -19.96 -24.67 27.56
N LYS A 118 -19.51 -24.62 26.30
CA LYS A 118 -19.00 -25.80 25.59
C LYS A 118 -17.74 -26.36 26.24
N TRP A 119 -16.85 -25.49 26.71
CA TRP A 119 -15.63 -25.86 27.41
C TRP A 119 -15.94 -26.59 28.72
N GLN A 120 -16.82 -26.03 29.54
CA GLN A 120 -17.25 -26.65 30.78
C GLN A 120 -17.90 -28.02 30.53
N ALA A 121 -18.79 -28.13 29.55
CA ALA A 121 -19.39 -29.42 29.16
C ALA A 121 -18.34 -30.42 28.69
N THR A 122 -17.38 -29.99 27.85
CA THR A 122 -16.30 -30.86 27.35
C THR A 122 -15.42 -31.37 28.50
N ILE A 123 -15.04 -30.50 29.43
CA ILE A 123 -14.26 -30.89 30.62
C ILE A 123 -15.04 -31.89 31.47
N ASP A 124 -16.30 -31.59 31.74
CA ASP A 124 -17.15 -32.42 32.61
C ASP A 124 -17.39 -33.80 31.97
N ASP A 125 -17.70 -33.86 30.67
CA ASP A 125 -17.95 -35.12 29.95
C ASP A 125 -16.67 -35.93 29.69
N PHE A 126 -15.54 -35.26 29.45
CA PHE A 126 -14.28 -35.92 29.10
C PHE A 126 -13.50 -36.40 30.33
N PHE A 127 -13.42 -35.62 31.42
CA PHE A 127 -12.62 -35.99 32.59
C PHE A 127 -13.37 -36.87 33.60
N SER A 128 -14.69 -36.72 33.74
CA SER A 128 -15.48 -37.57 34.66
C SER A 128 -15.25 -39.08 34.49
N PRO A 129 -15.16 -39.64 33.26
CA PRO A 129 -14.87 -41.07 33.08
C PRO A 129 -13.40 -41.47 33.28
N LEU A 130 -12.47 -40.50 33.34
CA LEU A 130 -11.02 -40.76 33.39
C LEU A 130 -10.48 -40.91 34.83
N PHE A 131 -11.19 -40.39 35.83
CA PHE A 131 -10.74 -40.37 37.22
C PHE A 131 -11.74 -41.09 38.13
N GLN A 132 -11.26 -42.09 38.88
CA GLN A 132 -12.05 -42.76 39.92
C GLN A 132 -12.04 -41.98 41.25
N ASP A 133 -10.98 -41.23 41.51
CA ASP A 133 -10.86 -40.35 42.67
C ASP A 133 -11.50 -38.99 42.38
N GLN A 134 -12.50 -38.62 43.19
CA GLN A 134 -13.17 -37.33 43.08
C GLN A 134 -12.25 -36.14 43.40
N GLN A 135 -11.21 -36.31 44.23
CA GLN A 135 -10.25 -35.25 44.51
C GLN A 135 -9.34 -34.99 43.32
N GLU A 136 -8.86 -36.04 42.64
CA GLU A 136 -8.07 -35.89 41.41
C GLU A 136 -8.89 -35.27 40.27
N LEU A 137 -10.15 -35.69 40.12
CA LEU A 137 -11.08 -35.10 39.17
C LEU A 137 -11.29 -33.60 39.43
N ALA A 138 -11.49 -33.21 40.69
CA ALA A 138 -11.65 -31.81 41.08
C ALA A 138 -10.40 -30.97 40.76
N MET A 139 -9.20 -31.51 41.02
CA MET A 139 -7.94 -30.84 40.71
C MET A 139 -7.76 -30.60 39.20
N VAL A 140 -8.06 -31.61 38.37
CA VAL A 140 -7.99 -31.49 36.91
C VAL A 140 -8.99 -30.47 36.41
N ARG A 141 -10.23 -30.57 36.87
CA ARG A 141 -11.30 -29.63 36.50
C ARG A 141 -10.92 -28.19 36.83
N GLU A 142 -10.41 -27.95 38.04
CA GLU A 142 -9.97 -26.62 38.45
C GLU A 142 -8.81 -26.10 37.59
N ALA A 143 -7.81 -26.95 37.29
CA ALA A 143 -6.67 -26.56 36.49
C ALA A 143 -7.07 -26.19 35.06
N TYR A 144 -7.92 -26.99 34.40
CA TYR A 144 -8.41 -26.72 33.05
C TYR A 144 -9.35 -25.52 33.00
N MET A 145 -10.21 -25.32 34.01
CA MET A 145 -11.10 -24.17 34.08
C MET A 145 -10.33 -22.85 34.30
N LYS A 146 -9.24 -22.86 35.09
CA LYS A 146 -8.39 -21.67 35.33
C LYS A 146 -7.65 -21.17 34.10
N ILE A 147 -7.41 -22.03 33.13
CA ILE A 147 -6.72 -21.66 31.89
C ILE A 147 -7.63 -20.92 30.92
N PHE A 148 -8.94 -21.17 30.99
CA PHE A 148 -9.89 -20.42 30.18
C PHE A 148 -9.99 -18.99 30.72
N PRO A 149 -9.89 -17.96 29.87
CA PRO A 149 -9.98 -16.57 30.30
C PRO A 149 -11.30 -16.28 31.04
N THR A 150 -11.25 -15.41 32.03
CA THR A 150 -12.45 -15.04 32.79
C THR A 150 -13.39 -14.14 31.98
N ALA A 151 -14.68 -14.15 32.32
CA ALA A 151 -15.68 -13.25 31.73
C ALA A 151 -15.30 -11.77 31.87
N LYS A 152 -14.60 -11.42 32.97
CA LYS A 152 -14.14 -10.05 33.22
C LYS A 152 -13.00 -9.66 32.30
N GLU A 153 -12.02 -10.55 32.10
CA GLU A 153 -10.91 -10.33 31.16
C GLU A 153 -11.41 -10.17 29.71
N PHE A 154 -12.45 -10.92 29.33
CA PHE A 154 -13.08 -10.84 28.02
C PHE A 154 -14.30 -9.90 27.93
N SER A 155 -14.54 -9.08 28.96
CA SER A 155 -15.62 -8.09 28.91
C SER A 155 -15.31 -6.91 27.97
N SER A 156 -14.03 -6.58 27.82
CA SER A 156 -13.53 -5.57 26.89
C SER A 156 -12.06 -5.88 26.51
N PRO A 157 -11.83 -6.98 25.77
CA PRO A 157 -10.49 -7.48 25.50
C PRO A 157 -9.69 -6.56 24.55
N ILE A 158 -10.36 -5.81 23.68
CA ILE A 158 -9.74 -4.87 22.74
C ILE A 158 -9.78 -3.46 23.31
N ASN A 159 -8.62 -2.79 23.31
CA ASN A 159 -8.46 -1.41 23.78
C ASN A 159 -7.91 -0.54 22.65
N VAL A 160 -8.55 0.61 22.43
CA VAL A 160 -8.11 1.65 21.51
C VAL A 160 -7.68 2.86 22.33
N CYS A 161 -6.38 3.11 22.40
CA CYS A 161 -5.82 4.23 23.15
C CYS A 161 -5.32 5.30 22.19
N VAL A 162 -5.79 6.54 22.38
CA VAL A 162 -5.41 7.69 21.55
C VAL A 162 -4.76 8.76 22.42
N VAL A 163 -3.62 9.26 21.95
CA VAL A 163 -2.80 10.30 22.55
C VAL A 163 -2.68 11.40 21.49
N GLY A 164 -3.27 12.56 21.76
CA GLY A 164 -3.31 13.71 20.87
C GLY A 164 -4.63 13.87 20.11
N PRO A 165 -4.70 14.78 19.12
CA PRO A 165 -3.58 15.56 18.61
C PRO A 165 -3.08 16.61 19.60
N TYR A 166 -1.78 16.59 19.89
CA TYR A 166 -1.14 17.63 20.71
C TYR A 166 -0.30 18.55 19.83
N PRO A 167 -0.32 19.87 20.05
CA PRO A 167 0.55 20.78 19.31
C PRO A 167 2.01 20.42 19.58
N ALA A 168 2.78 20.20 18.51
CA ALA A 168 4.23 20.10 18.59
C ALA A 168 4.78 21.52 18.72
N SER A 169 5.18 21.92 19.93
CA SER A 169 5.89 23.20 20.09
C SER A 169 7.24 23.11 19.40
N LEU A 170 7.43 23.96 18.39
CA LEU A 170 8.71 24.18 17.71
C LEU A 170 9.34 25.50 18.14
N GLU A 171 8.79 26.15 19.16
CA GLU A 171 9.30 27.40 19.70
C GLU A 171 10.60 27.15 20.47
N ARG A 172 11.70 27.69 19.94
CA ARG A 172 12.98 27.71 20.63
C ARG A 172 12.96 28.82 21.67
N VAL A 173 13.47 28.52 22.85
CA VAL A 173 13.64 29.51 23.93
C VAL A 173 15.00 30.19 23.73
N ASP A 174 15.01 31.53 23.72
CA ASP A 174 16.22 32.32 23.46
C ASP A 174 17.27 32.19 24.58
N ASP A 175 16.84 31.98 25.83
CA ASP A 175 17.72 31.85 26.98
C ASP A 175 17.19 30.81 28.01
N PRO A 176 17.57 29.53 27.88
CA PRO A 176 17.05 28.40 28.65
C PRO A 176 17.67 28.31 30.06
N ASN A 177 17.44 29.32 30.89
CA ASN A 177 18.07 29.44 32.21
C ASN A 177 17.39 28.59 33.30
N ASP A 178 16.11 28.23 33.13
CA ASP A 178 15.39 27.35 34.05
C ASP A 178 15.10 25.98 33.43
N LEU A 179 14.78 25.00 34.28
CA LEU A 179 14.54 23.62 33.85
C LEU A 179 13.38 23.53 32.83
N ALA A 180 12.33 24.33 33.01
CA ALA A 180 11.18 24.33 32.11
C ALA A 180 11.58 24.80 30.70
N SER A 181 12.38 25.85 30.60
CA SER A 181 12.89 26.40 29.35
C SER A 181 13.86 25.43 28.66
N GLN A 182 14.73 24.76 29.41
CA GLN A 182 15.63 23.72 28.88
C GLN A 182 14.83 22.51 28.33
N MET A 183 13.80 22.08 29.05
CA MET A 183 12.91 21.01 28.59
C MET A 183 12.16 21.41 27.31
N GLN A 184 11.69 22.65 27.22
CA GLN A 184 11.02 23.18 26.03
C GLN A 184 11.97 23.27 24.83
N GLU A 185 13.19 23.79 25.02
CA GLU A 185 14.19 23.88 23.97
C GLU A 185 14.56 22.48 23.45
N GLN A 186 14.83 21.51 24.34
CA GLN A 186 15.15 20.15 23.94
C GLN A 186 13.97 19.47 23.22
N ALA A 187 12.74 19.71 23.68
CA ALA A 187 11.55 19.21 23.01
C ALA A 187 11.41 19.78 21.59
N ALA A 188 11.66 21.08 21.40
CA ALA A 188 11.63 21.72 20.10
C ALA A 188 12.72 21.17 19.17
N ILE A 189 13.95 20.99 19.65
CA ILE A 189 15.06 20.40 18.88
C ILE A 189 14.70 18.99 18.44
N ASN A 190 14.41 18.09 19.38
CA ASN A 190 14.11 16.68 19.09
C ASN A 190 12.91 16.54 18.15
N THR A 191 11.86 17.32 18.38
CA THR A 191 10.66 17.27 17.54
C THR A 191 10.92 17.81 16.14
N SER A 192 11.73 18.86 16.01
CA SER A 192 12.11 19.42 14.71
C SER A 192 12.95 18.45 13.87
N GLU A 193 13.84 17.69 14.51
CA GLU A 193 14.66 16.68 13.83
C GLU A 193 13.80 15.53 13.29
N VAL A 194 12.90 15.00 14.12
CA VAL A 194 11.98 13.92 13.71
C VAL A 194 10.98 14.39 12.66
N LEU A 195 10.47 15.63 12.78
CA LEU A 195 9.59 16.24 11.78
C LEU A 195 10.32 16.40 10.44
N LYS A 196 11.56 16.88 10.45
CA LYS A 196 12.37 16.99 9.23
C LYS A 196 12.60 15.63 8.59
N ALA A 197 12.95 14.61 9.37
CA ALA A 197 13.10 13.25 8.86
C ALA A 197 11.79 12.68 8.28
N ALA A 198 10.65 12.99 8.89
CA ALA A 198 9.33 12.64 8.36
C ALA A 198 9.00 13.37 7.06
N GLN A 199 9.33 14.67 6.97
CA GLN A 199 9.18 15.48 5.75
C GLN A 199 10.06 14.97 4.61
N ASP A 200 11.33 14.65 4.90
CA ASP A 200 12.27 14.11 3.93
C ASP A 200 11.80 12.73 3.43
N GLY A 201 11.33 11.86 4.32
CA GLY A 201 10.76 10.56 3.95
C GLY A 201 9.45 10.68 3.14
N ALA A 202 8.55 11.59 3.52
CA ALA A 202 7.33 11.85 2.78
C ALA A 202 7.60 12.44 1.39
N LEU A 203 8.60 13.33 1.29
CA LEU A 203 9.07 13.87 0.04
C LEU A 203 9.67 12.77 -0.84
N ASP A 204 10.59 11.95 -0.31
CA ASP A 204 11.22 10.84 -1.05
C ASP A 204 10.18 9.89 -1.65
N SER A 205 9.22 9.46 -0.82
CA SER A 205 8.09 8.62 -1.25
C SER A 205 7.24 9.31 -2.32
N SER A 206 6.98 10.61 -2.16
CA SER A 206 6.23 11.42 -3.13
C SER A 206 6.95 11.51 -4.47
N LEU A 207 8.27 11.73 -4.49
CA LEU A 207 9.07 11.80 -5.73
C LEU A 207 9.07 10.46 -6.48
N ALA A 208 9.12 9.34 -5.75
CA ALA A 208 8.95 8.02 -6.36
C ALA A 208 7.55 7.87 -7.01
N LYS A 209 6.50 8.43 -6.40
CA LYS A 209 5.15 8.47 -7.01
C LYS A 209 5.06 9.39 -8.22
N VAL A 210 5.80 10.49 -8.24
CA VAL A 210 5.93 11.33 -9.44
C VAL A 210 6.66 10.58 -10.56
N ALA A 211 7.69 9.80 -10.25
CA ALA A 211 8.37 8.96 -11.23
C ALA A 211 7.44 7.92 -11.85
N GLU A 212 6.60 7.26 -11.02
CA GLU A 212 5.53 6.35 -11.48
C GLU A 212 4.51 7.07 -12.39
N LEU A 213 4.14 8.31 -12.04
CA LEU A 213 3.23 9.12 -12.85
C LEU A 213 3.85 9.43 -14.23
N LEU A 214 5.12 9.84 -14.28
CA LEU A 214 5.82 10.13 -15.55
C LEU A 214 5.93 8.87 -16.44
N ASP A 215 6.26 7.72 -15.85
CA ASP A 215 6.28 6.42 -16.56
C ASP A 215 4.92 6.11 -17.20
N ASP A 216 3.83 6.32 -16.47
CA ASP A 216 2.48 6.12 -17.00
C ASP A 216 2.10 7.15 -18.07
N LEU A 217 2.42 8.43 -17.86
CA LEU A 217 2.09 9.52 -18.78
C LEU A 217 2.75 9.35 -20.15
N ASP A 218 3.97 8.83 -20.20
CA ASP A 218 4.72 8.65 -21.46
C ASP A 218 4.19 7.51 -22.32
N VAL A 219 3.56 6.51 -21.70
CA VAL A 219 3.01 5.36 -22.41
C VAL A 219 1.54 5.55 -22.74
N ARG A 220 0.81 6.28 -21.89
CA ARG A 220 -0.64 6.30 -21.94
C ARG A 220 -1.14 7.15 -23.11
N PRO A 221 -1.79 6.54 -24.12
CA PRO A 221 -2.44 7.33 -25.16
C PRO A 221 -3.63 8.06 -24.56
N ALA A 222 -3.86 9.28 -25.03
CA ALA A 222 -4.92 10.15 -24.52
C ALA A 222 -6.32 9.50 -24.59
N SER A 223 -6.53 8.58 -25.54
CA SER A 223 -7.76 7.79 -25.69
C SER A 223 -8.02 6.77 -24.56
N LYS A 224 -7.00 6.45 -23.73
CA LYS A 224 -7.07 5.45 -22.64
C LYS A 224 -6.97 6.06 -21.24
N VAL A 225 -7.23 7.37 -21.12
CA VAL A 225 -7.22 8.12 -19.86
C VAL A 225 -8.49 7.88 -19.02
N GLY A 226 -9.60 7.42 -19.60
CA GLY A 226 -10.87 7.23 -18.89
C GLY A 226 -10.87 6.11 -17.83
N GLU A 227 -11.32 4.91 -18.20
CA GLU A 227 -11.88 3.94 -17.25
C GLU A 227 -10.91 3.31 -16.23
N ARG A 228 -9.61 3.25 -16.54
CA ARG A 228 -8.59 2.61 -15.67
C ARG A 228 -7.84 3.57 -14.75
N VAL A 229 -7.92 4.87 -15.04
CA VAL A 229 -7.09 5.90 -14.41
C VAL A 229 -7.93 6.83 -13.54
N LEU A 230 -9.17 7.05 -13.98
CA LEU A 230 -10.24 7.71 -13.25
C LEU A 230 -11.28 6.63 -12.99
N SER A 231 -11.24 6.02 -11.81
CA SER A 231 -12.17 4.94 -11.55
C SER A 231 -13.59 5.48 -11.52
N ASN A 232 -14.52 4.79 -12.19
CA ASN A 232 -15.95 5.06 -12.09
C ASN A 232 -16.55 4.49 -10.79
N ASN A 233 -15.75 3.79 -9.97
CA ASN A 233 -16.22 3.19 -8.74
C ASN A 233 -15.88 4.11 -7.55
N PRO A 234 -16.89 4.64 -6.83
CA PRO A 234 -16.63 5.46 -5.64
C PRO A 234 -15.84 4.72 -4.55
N LYS A 235 -15.82 3.38 -4.59
CA LYS A 235 -15.07 2.53 -3.65
C LYS A 235 -13.63 2.20 -4.10
N ARG A 236 -13.23 2.53 -5.33
CA ARG A 236 -11.88 2.23 -5.84
C ARG A 236 -11.28 3.49 -6.45
N ARG A 237 -10.14 3.97 -5.94
CA ARG A 237 -9.43 5.09 -6.57
C ARG A 237 -8.68 4.60 -7.80
N GLY A 238 -8.74 5.37 -8.88
CA GLY A 238 -7.87 5.18 -10.04
C GLY A 238 -6.42 5.59 -9.71
N THR A 239 -5.46 5.17 -10.53
CA THR A 239 -4.03 5.33 -10.22
C THR A 239 -3.65 6.80 -9.99
N TRP A 240 -4.14 7.74 -10.80
CA TRP A 240 -3.83 9.17 -10.62
C TRP A 240 -4.51 9.76 -9.39
N GLN A 241 -5.74 9.34 -9.06
CA GLN A 241 -6.43 9.76 -7.84
C GLN A 241 -5.70 9.29 -6.58
N TYR A 242 -5.11 8.08 -6.63
CA TYR A 242 -4.27 7.57 -5.55
C TYR A 242 -2.98 8.39 -5.39
N ILE A 243 -2.25 8.63 -6.49
CA ILE A 243 -1.04 9.47 -6.47
C ILE A 243 -1.36 10.88 -5.98
N HIS A 244 -2.47 11.48 -6.44
CA HIS A 244 -2.92 12.79 -6.00
C HIS A 244 -3.20 12.83 -4.50
N SER A 245 -3.93 11.85 -3.96
CA SER A 245 -4.22 11.78 -2.53
C SER A 245 -2.93 11.75 -1.69
N HIS A 246 -1.93 11.00 -2.15
CA HIS A 246 -0.64 10.90 -1.48
C HIS A 246 0.15 12.23 -1.54
N LEU A 247 0.25 12.83 -2.73
CA LEU A 247 0.93 14.12 -2.91
C LEU A 247 0.21 15.26 -2.17
N GLN A 248 -1.12 15.23 -2.11
CA GLN A 248 -1.92 16.24 -1.42
C GLN A 248 -1.60 16.27 0.07
N LEU A 249 -1.49 15.11 0.72
CA LEU A 249 -1.08 15.03 2.13
C LEU A 249 0.37 15.51 2.30
N ALA A 250 1.29 15.00 1.50
CA ALA A 250 2.71 15.35 1.61
C ALA A 250 2.97 16.84 1.34
N SER A 251 2.25 17.45 0.41
CA SER A 251 2.42 18.87 0.03
C SER A 251 2.06 19.84 1.15
N LYS A 252 1.18 19.46 2.08
CA LYS A 252 0.91 20.24 3.30
C LYS A 252 2.14 20.39 4.19
N HIS A 253 3.00 19.38 4.21
CA HIS A 253 4.23 19.39 4.99
C HIS A 253 5.47 19.80 4.17
N CYS A 254 5.42 19.62 2.85
CA CYS A 254 6.53 19.81 1.92
C CYS A 254 6.10 20.72 0.76
N PRO A 255 6.26 22.06 0.87
CA PRO A 255 5.77 23.02 -0.12
C PRO A 255 6.33 22.83 -1.55
N SER A 256 7.49 22.19 -1.69
CA SER A 256 8.08 21.86 -3.01
C SER A 256 7.22 20.91 -3.85
N LEU A 257 6.18 20.28 -3.27
CA LEU A 257 5.25 19.41 -3.98
C LEU A 257 3.98 20.13 -4.45
N ASN A 258 3.76 21.38 -4.06
CA ASN A 258 2.53 22.12 -4.35
C ASN A 258 2.25 22.24 -5.86
N GLY A 259 3.29 22.55 -6.66
CA GLY A 259 3.17 22.68 -8.11
C GLY A 259 2.68 21.39 -8.77
N ILE A 260 3.39 20.28 -8.52
CA ILE A 260 3.00 18.96 -9.06
C ILE A 260 1.63 18.51 -8.57
N THR A 261 1.30 18.77 -7.30
CA THR A 261 -0.01 18.40 -6.74
C THR A 261 -1.14 19.13 -7.46
N SER A 262 -1.00 20.44 -7.70
CA SER A 262 -1.97 21.23 -8.47
C SER A 262 -2.10 20.74 -9.91
N LEU A 263 -0.97 20.50 -10.58
CA LEU A 263 -0.97 19.99 -11.95
C LEU A 263 -1.64 18.62 -12.07
N LEU A 264 -1.46 17.75 -11.06
CA LEU A 264 -2.11 16.46 -11.02
C LEU A 264 -3.62 16.56 -10.77
N GLN A 265 -4.06 17.53 -9.96
CA GLN A 265 -5.49 17.82 -9.80
C GLN A 265 -6.11 18.26 -11.13
N ASP A 266 -5.43 19.13 -11.87
CA ASP A 266 -5.88 19.57 -13.19
C ASP A 266 -5.83 18.44 -14.21
N LEU A 267 -4.82 17.56 -14.16
CA LEU A 267 -4.73 16.36 -14.99
C LEU A 267 -5.95 15.45 -14.79
N ILE A 268 -6.38 15.26 -13.54
CA ILE A 268 -7.56 14.47 -13.19
C ILE A 268 -8.81 15.10 -13.79
N ARG A 269 -9.03 16.41 -13.59
CA ARG A 269 -10.19 17.14 -14.13
C ARG A 269 -10.24 17.08 -15.65
N VAL A 270 -9.11 17.32 -16.31
CA VAL A 270 -9.01 17.24 -17.78
C VAL A 270 -9.29 15.84 -18.27
N GLY A 271 -8.80 14.81 -17.58
CA GLY A 271 -9.11 13.42 -17.88
C GLY A 271 -10.62 13.10 -17.77
N GLU A 272 -11.30 13.67 -16.77
CA GLU A 272 -12.77 13.55 -16.62
C GLU A 272 -13.49 14.20 -17.80
N THR A 273 -13.09 15.42 -18.19
CA THR A 273 -13.63 16.10 -19.38
C THR A 273 -13.38 15.30 -20.67
N MET A 274 -12.19 14.72 -20.86
CA MET A 274 -11.88 13.88 -22.03
C MET A 274 -12.77 12.63 -22.14
N ARG A 275 -13.24 12.11 -20.99
CA ARG A 275 -14.12 10.96 -20.87
C ARG A 275 -15.58 11.34 -21.11
N ASP A 276 -16.05 12.39 -20.44
CA ASP A 276 -17.48 12.69 -20.28
C ASP A 276 -17.99 13.69 -21.32
N ALA A 277 -17.13 14.58 -21.84
CA ALA A 277 -17.56 15.60 -22.78
C ALA A 277 -17.99 14.98 -24.13
N PRO A 278 -19.07 15.51 -24.75
CA PRO A 278 -19.48 15.09 -26.08
C PRO A 278 -18.38 15.34 -27.11
N LYS A 279 -18.42 14.61 -28.23
CA LYS A 279 -17.50 14.87 -29.35
C LYS A 279 -17.71 16.30 -29.84
N GLY A 280 -16.70 17.16 -29.68
CA GLY A 280 -16.81 18.59 -29.99
C GLY A 280 -15.61 19.39 -29.49
N ILE A 281 -15.72 20.72 -29.55
CA ILE A 281 -14.66 21.67 -29.20
C ILE A 281 -14.14 21.47 -27.77
N GLU A 282 -15.05 21.22 -26.82
CA GLU A 282 -14.71 20.98 -25.42
C GLU A 282 -13.76 19.79 -25.25
N ARG A 283 -14.07 18.67 -25.90
CA ARG A 283 -13.23 17.47 -25.85
C ARG A 283 -11.88 17.68 -26.54
N ILE A 284 -11.85 18.41 -27.66
CA ILE A 284 -10.59 18.77 -28.37
C ILE A 284 -9.70 19.64 -27.48
N ASN A 285 -10.28 20.64 -26.81
CA ASN A 285 -9.56 21.50 -25.88
C ASN A 285 -9.00 20.70 -24.69
N ALA A 286 -9.75 19.71 -24.19
CA ALA A 286 -9.27 18.82 -23.14
C ALA A 286 -8.08 17.95 -23.60
N PHE A 287 -8.10 17.43 -24.82
CA PHE A 287 -6.94 16.72 -25.39
C PHE A 287 -5.70 17.63 -25.53
N ARG A 288 -5.89 18.89 -25.92
CA ARG A 288 -4.77 19.87 -25.99
C ARG A 288 -4.22 20.16 -24.60
N ARG A 289 -5.09 20.46 -23.63
CA ARG A 289 -4.69 20.74 -22.25
C ARG A 289 -4.00 19.54 -21.59
N TYR A 290 -4.43 18.32 -21.90
CA TYR A 290 -3.75 17.10 -21.45
C TYR A 290 -2.27 17.07 -21.88
N SER A 291 -1.97 17.41 -23.13
CA SER A 291 -0.59 17.48 -23.62
C SER A 291 0.21 18.60 -22.96
N GLU A 292 -0.41 19.76 -22.71
CA GLU A 292 0.23 20.88 -22.00
C GLU A 292 0.58 20.50 -20.56
N ILE A 293 -0.38 19.94 -19.80
CA ILE A 293 -0.17 19.53 -18.40
C ILE A 293 0.93 18.46 -18.29
N ARG A 294 1.02 17.54 -19.25
CA ARG A 294 2.12 16.55 -19.27
C ARG A 294 3.49 17.20 -19.33
N GLN A 295 3.62 18.25 -20.14
CA GLN A 295 4.87 19.00 -20.23
C GLN A 295 5.12 19.82 -18.96
N GLU A 296 4.10 20.49 -18.44
CA GLU A 296 4.20 21.25 -17.18
C GLU A 296 4.64 20.35 -16.00
N ILE A 297 4.08 19.14 -15.88
CA ILE A 297 4.48 18.17 -14.84
C ILE A 297 5.96 17.77 -15.00
N ARG A 298 6.42 17.58 -16.24
CA ARG A 298 7.82 17.22 -16.54
C ARG A 298 8.78 18.37 -16.23
N ASP A 299 8.39 19.59 -16.54
CA ASP A 299 9.19 20.79 -16.27
C ASP A 299 9.31 21.02 -14.76
N GLU A 300 8.20 20.88 -14.02
CA GLU A 300 8.16 20.99 -12.56
C GLU A 300 9.01 19.89 -11.90
N ALA A 301 8.87 18.64 -12.34
CA ALA A 301 9.70 17.53 -11.87
C ALA A 301 11.19 17.78 -12.13
N THR A 302 11.54 18.35 -13.28
CA THR A 302 12.91 18.71 -13.61
C THR A 302 13.44 19.83 -12.73
N ALA A 303 12.61 20.83 -12.39
CA ALA A 303 12.99 21.91 -11.47
C ALA A 303 13.26 21.37 -10.05
N ILE A 304 12.44 20.44 -9.57
CA ILE A 304 12.65 19.79 -8.26
C ILE A 304 13.98 19.02 -8.24
N VAL A 305 14.31 18.30 -9.31
CA VAL A 305 15.58 17.55 -9.42
C VAL A 305 16.79 18.48 -9.51
N LYS A 306 16.67 19.66 -10.11
CA LYS A 306 17.79 20.62 -10.19
C LYS A 306 18.11 21.32 -8.86
N GLY A 307 17.21 21.29 -7.89
CA GLY A 307 17.30 22.09 -6.67
C GLY A 307 17.70 21.37 -5.39
N LYS A 308 18.01 20.06 -5.40
CA LYS A 308 18.22 19.26 -4.17
C LYS A 308 19.35 18.23 -4.26
N ASP A 309 19.86 17.86 -3.08
CA ASP A 309 20.82 16.77 -2.88
C ASP A 309 20.15 15.38 -2.96
N SER A 310 20.94 14.37 -3.34
CA SER A 310 20.50 13.02 -3.71
C SER A 310 19.73 12.27 -2.60
N SER A 311 18.59 11.68 -2.96
CA SER A 311 17.78 10.73 -2.17
C SER A 311 17.27 9.61 -3.09
N LYS A 312 16.72 8.50 -2.55
CA LYS A 312 16.31 7.35 -3.39
C LYS A 312 15.14 7.68 -4.32
N GLY A 313 14.16 8.41 -3.84
CA GLY A 313 13.04 8.95 -4.61
C GLY A 313 13.48 10.01 -5.62
N PHE A 314 14.52 10.78 -5.30
CA PHE A 314 15.17 11.68 -6.26
C PHE A 314 15.89 10.92 -7.37
N GLU A 315 16.67 9.89 -7.04
CA GLU A 315 17.32 9.01 -8.03
C GLU A 315 16.27 8.36 -8.93
N ALA A 316 15.16 7.88 -8.37
CA ALA A 316 14.03 7.37 -9.14
C ALA A 316 13.40 8.45 -10.03
N LEU A 317 13.26 9.69 -9.58
CA LEU A 317 12.72 10.75 -10.44
C LEU A 317 13.68 11.14 -11.56
N GLN A 318 14.96 11.30 -11.24
CA GLN A 318 16.03 11.62 -12.18
C GLN A 318 16.20 10.53 -13.24
N MET A 319 16.16 9.26 -12.84
CA MET A 319 16.19 8.13 -13.75
C MET A 319 14.96 8.11 -14.67
N SER A 320 13.76 8.36 -14.14
CA SER A 320 12.53 8.42 -14.95
C SER A 320 12.57 9.54 -16.00
N LEU A 321 13.10 10.71 -15.64
CA LEU A 321 13.28 11.83 -16.57
C LEU A 321 14.29 11.48 -17.67
N THR A 322 15.43 10.88 -17.30
CA THR A 322 16.48 10.46 -18.26
C THR A 322 15.96 9.41 -19.24
N LEU A 323 15.23 8.42 -18.72
CA LEU A 323 14.71 7.31 -19.52
C LEU A 323 13.54 7.69 -20.42
N SER A 324 12.89 8.83 -20.21
CA SER A 324 11.88 9.33 -21.15
C SER A 324 12.48 9.56 -22.55
N ASN A 325 13.67 10.16 -22.62
CA ASN A 325 14.35 10.43 -23.88
C ASN A 325 14.83 9.13 -24.54
N SER A 326 15.34 8.19 -23.74
CA SER A 326 15.72 6.86 -24.22
C SER A 326 14.52 6.09 -24.77
N TYR A 327 13.38 6.14 -24.07
CA TYR A 327 12.14 5.51 -24.48
C TYR A 327 11.62 6.02 -25.83
N GLU A 328 11.61 7.34 -26.05
CA GLU A 328 11.22 7.92 -27.35
C GLU A 328 12.17 7.50 -28.47
N THR A 329 13.47 7.47 -28.18
CA THR A 329 14.49 7.00 -29.12
C THR A 329 14.28 5.54 -29.49
N LEU A 330 14.09 4.67 -28.49
CA LEU A 330 13.83 3.23 -28.70
C LEU A 330 12.56 2.99 -29.50
N LEU A 331 11.48 3.72 -29.24
CA LEU A 331 10.26 3.63 -30.06
C LEU A 331 10.51 3.97 -31.53
N GLN A 332 11.26 5.05 -31.79
CA GLN A 332 11.64 5.42 -33.15
C GLN A 332 12.50 4.34 -33.80
N THR A 333 13.51 3.83 -33.10
CA THR A 333 14.40 2.78 -33.62
C THR A 333 13.63 1.50 -33.94
N ILE A 334 12.76 1.03 -33.04
CA ILE A 334 11.91 -0.16 -33.27
C ILE A 334 10.99 0.06 -34.48
N SER A 335 10.42 1.27 -34.65
CA SER A 335 9.55 1.57 -35.79
C SER A 335 10.28 1.63 -37.13
N ASN A 336 11.58 1.92 -37.11
CA ASN A 336 12.43 2.05 -38.28
C ASN A 336 13.24 0.78 -38.60
N CYS A 337 13.17 -0.25 -37.76
CA CYS A 337 13.84 -1.53 -38.00
C CYS A 337 13.34 -2.18 -39.29
N LYS A 338 14.28 -2.61 -40.14
CA LYS A 338 14.00 -3.25 -41.43
C LYS A 338 14.40 -4.73 -41.47
N SER A 339 15.16 -5.20 -40.49
CA SER A 339 15.63 -6.58 -40.40
C SER A 339 15.39 -7.16 -39.01
N LEU A 340 15.32 -8.49 -38.93
CA LEU A 340 15.19 -9.20 -37.66
C LEU A 340 16.45 -9.10 -36.80
N ASP A 341 17.63 -9.01 -37.42
CA ASP A 341 18.92 -8.89 -36.74
C ASP A 341 19.05 -7.52 -36.04
N ASP A 342 18.64 -6.44 -36.73
CA ASP A 342 18.59 -5.09 -36.14
C ASP A 342 17.61 -5.02 -34.98
N LEU A 343 16.49 -5.76 -35.07
CA LEU A 343 15.50 -5.81 -34.00
C LEU A 343 16.03 -6.61 -32.81
N GLN A 344 16.69 -7.76 -33.00
CA GLN A 344 17.28 -8.55 -31.91
C GLN A 344 18.36 -7.77 -31.12
N ALA A 345 19.13 -6.91 -31.78
CA ALA A 345 20.09 -6.05 -31.09
C ALA A 345 19.44 -5.07 -30.09
N LEU A 346 18.15 -4.75 -30.27
CA LEU A 346 17.39 -3.88 -29.36
C LEU A 346 16.75 -4.65 -28.20
N GLU A 347 16.68 -5.99 -28.26
CA GLU A 347 16.05 -6.82 -27.22
C GLU A 347 16.77 -6.64 -25.87
N THR A 348 18.10 -6.64 -25.88
CA THR A 348 18.92 -6.45 -24.67
C THR A 348 18.75 -5.06 -24.05
N GLU A 349 18.60 -4.02 -24.87
CA GLU A 349 18.37 -2.66 -24.38
C GLU A 349 16.96 -2.51 -23.79
N ILE A 350 15.95 -3.16 -24.37
CA ILE A 350 14.58 -3.19 -23.84
C ILE A 350 14.51 -4.00 -22.52
N GLU A 351 15.25 -5.10 -22.42
CA GLU A 351 15.36 -5.89 -21.20
C GLU A 351 16.01 -5.09 -20.06
N ALA A 352 17.04 -4.28 -20.36
CA ALA A 352 17.66 -3.39 -19.38
C ALA A 352 16.66 -2.37 -18.81
N GLN A 353 15.71 -1.89 -19.62
CA GLN A 353 14.64 -0.99 -19.19
C GLN A 353 13.55 -1.68 -18.34
N THR A 354 13.41 -3.01 -18.47
CA THR A 354 12.38 -3.81 -17.78
C THR A 354 12.57 -3.87 -16.27
N GLY A 355 13.82 -3.77 -15.80
CA GLY A 355 14.13 -3.71 -14.37
C GLY A 355 13.83 -2.36 -13.72
N VAL A 356 13.58 -1.31 -14.51
CA VAL A 356 13.56 0.08 -13.99
C VAL A 356 12.16 0.69 -14.00
N TYR A 357 11.35 0.51 -15.06
CA TYR A 357 10.00 1.09 -15.15
C TYR A 357 8.96 0.18 -15.81
N LYS A 358 7.84 -0.02 -15.11
CA LYS A 358 6.85 -1.05 -15.42
C LYS A 358 6.00 -0.73 -16.65
N HIS A 359 5.64 0.54 -16.86
CA HIS A 359 4.75 0.91 -17.96
C HIS A 359 5.51 1.02 -19.28
N ARG A 360 6.62 1.77 -19.32
CA ARG A 360 7.46 1.94 -20.52
C ARG A 360 8.00 0.61 -21.02
N ALA A 361 8.56 -0.22 -20.15
CA ALA A 361 9.10 -1.52 -20.56
C ALA A 361 8.01 -2.43 -21.16
N LYS A 362 6.85 -2.53 -20.51
CA LYS A 362 5.73 -3.30 -21.03
C LYS A 362 5.28 -2.82 -22.41
N HIS A 363 5.28 -1.50 -22.63
CA HIS A 363 4.93 -0.94 -23.93
C HIS A 363 5.99 -1.23 -24.99
N LEU A 364 7.27 -1.06 -24.67
CA LEU A 364 8.38 -1.40 -25.56
C LEU A 364 8.33 -2.87 -25.97
N SER A 365 8.13 -3.80 -25.04
CA SER A 365 7.98 -5.23 -25.37
C SER A 365 6.76 -5.51 -26.28
N GLN A 366 5.66 -4.78 -26.11
CA GLN A 366 4.48 -4.90 -26.98
C GLN A 366 4.75 -4.39 -28.40
N VAL A 367 5.41 -3.24 -28.53
CA VAL A 367 5.76 -2.67 -29.84
C VAL A 367 6.80 -3.56 -30.52
N PHE A 368 7.82 -4.01 -29.79
CA PHE A 368 8.83 -4.95 -30.25
C PHE A 368 8.21 -6.25 -30.79
N GLY A 369 7.32 -6.89 -30.03
CA GLY A 369 6.65 -8.12 -30.45
C GLY A 369 5.84 -7.94 -31.73
N LYS A 370 5.11 -6.83 -31.86
CA LYS A 370 4.36 -6.50 -33.09
C LYS A 370 5.27 -6.28 -34.28
N THR A 371 6.37 -5.54 -34.12
CA THR A 371 7.33 -5.33 -35.20
C THR A 371 7.99 -6.64 -35.62
N LYS A 372 8.32 -7.51 -34.66
CA LYS A 372 8.86 -8.86 -34.94
C LYS A 372 7.89 -9.68 -35.78
N GLU A 373 6.61 -9.72 -35.41
CA GLU A 373 5.57 -10.40 -36.18
C GLU A 373 5.46 -9.85 -37.61
N LEU A 374 5.50 -8.52 -37.77
CA LEU A 374 5.44 -7.87 -39.08
C LEU A 374 6.66 -8.21 -39.96
N LEU A 375 7.86 -8.19 -39.39
CA LEU A 375 9.09 -8.51 -40.13
C LEU A 375 9.15 -9.99 -40.53
N VAL A 376 8.75 -10.90 -39.64
CA VAL A 376 8.62 -12.33 -39.97
C VAL A 376 7.58 -12.53 -41.08
N GLY A 377 6.42 -11.89 -40.97
CA GLY A 377 5.38 -11.94 -41.99
C GLY A 377 5.82 -11.38 -43.34
N ALA A 378 6.58 -10.27 -43.34
CA ALA A 378 7.15 -9.69 -44.55
C ALA A 378 8.18 -10.63 -45.20
N SER A 379 9.11 -11.21 -44.41
CA SER A 379 10.07 -12.19 -44.93
C SER A 379 9.41 -13.44 -45.53
N PHE A 380 8.30 -13.89 -44.94
CA PHE A 380 7.53 -15.01 -45.46
C PHE A 380 6.82 -14.66 -46.78
N MET A 381 6.24 -13.46 -46.88
CA MET A 381 5.64 -12.97 -48.12
C MET A 381 6.67 -12.76 -49.23
N ASP A 382 7.86 -12.26 -48.89
CA ASP A 382 8.97 -12.12 -49.83
C ASP A 382 9.47 -13.48 -50.32
N SER A 383 9.56 -14.48 -49.43
CA SER A 383 9.87 -15.88 -49.78
C SER A 383 8.82 -16.47 -50.74
N ILE A 384 7.52 -16.25 -50.49
CA ILE A 384 6.44 -16.68 -51.40
C ILE A 384 6.54 -15.94 -52.74
N ALA A 385 6.86 -14.64 -52.72
CA ALA A 385 7.00 -13.86 -53.94
C ALA A 385 8.23 -14.27 -54.76
N GLU A 386 9.31 -14.69 -54.12
CA GLU A 386 10.47 -15.32 -54.78
C GLU A 386 10.12 -16.69 -55.34
N GLU A 387 9.47 -17.56 -54.56
CA GLU A 387 8.98 -18.86 -55.04
C GLU A 387 8.01 -18.70 -56.23
N LEU A 388 7.13 -17.70 -56.23
CA LEU A 388 6.23 -17.35 -57.34
C LEU A 388 6.96 -16.79 -58.57
N LYS A 389 8.10 -16.12 -58.38
CA LYS A 389 8.97 -15.68 -59.48
C LYS A 389 9.76 -16.85 -60.07
N GLU A 390 10.17 -17.80 -59.24
CA GLU A 390 10.83 -19.04 -59.65
C GLU A 390 9.87 -20.02 -60.32
N THR A 391 8.60 -20.05 -59.89
CA THR A 391 7.50 -20.78 -60.56
C THR A 391 6.88 -20.03 -61.74
N LYS A 392 7.53 -19.00 -62.29
CA LYS A 392 7.21 -18.55 -63.66
C LYS A 392 7.55 -19.69 -64.64
N VAL A 393 6.54 -20.52 -64.86
CA VAL A 393 6.46 -21.60 -65.84
C VAL A 393 7.11 -21.15 -67.16
N LYS A 394 8.19 -21.84 -67.54
CA LYS A 394 8.94 -21.56 -68.78
C LYS A 394 8.36 -22.25 -70.02
N SER A 395 7.31 -23.06 -69.91
CA SER A 395 6.58 -23.61 -71.06
C SER A 395 5.16 -24.03 -70.68
N THR A 396 4.21 -23.76 -71.57
CA THR A 396 2.80 -24.23 -71.53
C THR A 396 2.65 -25.74 -71.75
N GLU A 397 3.64 -26.56 -71.37
CA GLU A 397 3.63 -28.02 -71.57
C GLU A 397 3.58 -28.82 -70.26
N ASP A 398 3.66 -28.19 -69.08
CA ASP A 398 3.51 -28.87 -67.77
C ASP A 398 2.25 -28.43 -67.00
N CYS A 399 1.17 -28.05 -67.69
CA CYS A 399 -0.15 -27.84 -67.09
C CYS A 399 -1.08 -29.00 -67.45
N ASP A 400 -0.91 -30.15 -66.81
CA ASP A 400 -1.98 -31.15 -66.69
C ASP A 400 -2.72 -30.91 -65.37
N PHE A 401 -3.86 -30.20 -65.48
CA PHE A 401 -4.93 -29.99 -64.49
C PHE A 401 -4.57 -29.60 -63.05
#